data_AF-A0A6J5JHR0-F1
#
_entry.id   AF-A0A6J5JHR0-F1
#
_cell.length_a   1.000
_cell.length_b   1.000
_cell.length_c   1.000
_cell.angle_alpha   90.00
_cell.angle_beta   90.00
_cell.angle_gamma   90.00
#
_symmetry.space_group_name_H-M   'P 1'
#
loop_
_entity.id
_entity.type
_entity.pdbx_description
1 polymer ?
#
loop_
_entity_poly.entity_id
_entity_poly.type
_entity_poly.pdbx_seq_one_letter_code
_entity_poly.pdbx_strand_id
1 'polypeptide(L)'
;MENQAKEIETVHLTGEFEDAFSAWDNPPGNEELDEQDLLYLLIDNDNDNLTPEQAQESISNLIGNTQSDLTPEQALEKDLATLRAKYSILIYGGRPLVCFRHPLLGLQFQKFEAFNKYHAHMFHMIEVIGKDGKRKEPRKVYSTSAFVEDKRTTRYENIVFDPTEKAAPTSWNLWTGFKVKPIEGNVDLFMKLIEALCDDDKECIEYLLNYLAHMVQKPWELPQKAIVMRGAQGIGKGTIMSTLGKLTDNFKHLSTADALTGNFNGHMVDAFIVFSDEAVHNGDKAAEGRMKAMITESTLTINAKGKDVISVRNYIRLFVASNEDWAVPVGEGDRRYFVLDCSPRYKGQVQPGEFFYEYNKWLENGGLEAIFYMLKNRDISEFNTRLSPKTAGRVQLLIKGLNPSLKFVYECLNGTIELDDSTQRFTEDGKIRWFRKSIYKAMLDWLPTQGIRDKPTADDFGKHINKALQFELDNPKWKTNWKTREDYFYEMPSRKVAMERFAQTVADAAPEVVFFAYTEQT
;
A
#
# COMPACT_ATOMS: atom_id res chain seq x y z
N MET A 1 32.68 -59.15 9.85
CA MET A 1 32.60 -58.02 8.90
C MET A 1 31.96 -56.86 9.66
N GLU A 2 32.58 -56.24 10.67
CA GLU A 2 33.90 -55.59 10.70
C GLU A 2 34.20 -54.75 9.47
N ASN A 3 33.95 -53.43 9.57
CA ASN A 3 34.96 -52.39 9.36
C ASN A 3 34.37 -51.01 9.76
N GLN A 4 34.75 -50.54 10.95
CA GLN A 4 35.73 -49.47 11.17
C GLN A 4 35.12 -48.05 11.15
N ALA A 5 34.48 -47.70 12.26
CA ALA A 5 34.48 -46.32 12.74
C ALA A 5 35.87 -46.03 13.31
N LYS A 6 36.59 -45.07 12.73
CA LYS A 6 37.75 -44.46 13.37
C LYS A 6 37.27 -43.24 14.15
N GLU A 7 37.52 -43.29 15.45
CA GLU A 7 37.52 -42.17 16.37
C GLU A 7 38.34 -41.00 15.79
N ILE A 8 37.77 -39.80 15.82
CA ILE A 8 38.55 -38.56 15.85
C ILE A 8 38.21 -37.91 17.20
N GLU A 9 39.26 -37.76 18.00
CA GLU A 9 39.26 -37.23 19.35
C GLU A 9 38.53 -35.89 19.47
N THR A 10 37.69 -35.80 20.49
CA THR A 10 37.06 -34.59 20.96
C THR A 10 38.12 -33.71 21.61
N VAL A 11 38.68 -32.76 20.87
CA VAL A 11 39.43 -31.66 21.48
C VAL A 11 38.41 -30.65 22.01
N HIS A 12 38.24 -30.63 23.33
CA HIS A 12 37.58 -29.54 24.03
C HIS A 12 38.37 -28.24 23.83
N LEU A 13 37.89 -27.38 22.93
CA LEU A 13 38.20 -25.95 22.93
C LEU A 13 37.05 -25.22 23.61
N THR A 14 37.15 -25.09 24.93
CA THR A 14 36.39 -24.13 25.72
C THR A 14 37.11 -22.79 25.65
N GLY A 15 36.47 -21.78 25.05
CA GLY A 15 36.97 -20.40 24.92
C GLY A 15 37.20 -20.00 23.47
N GLU A 16 36.58 -18.90 23.04
CA GLU A 16 36.66 -18.27 21.69
C GLU A 16 35.64 -18.70 20.62
N PHE A 17 34.37 -18.90 21.00
CA PHE A 17 33.26 -18.95 20.03
C PHE A 17 32.00 -18.15 20.44
N GLU A 18 32.13 -17.22 21.40
CA GLU A 18 31.03 -16.32 21.79
C GLU A 18 31.02 -14.97 21.04
N ASP A 19 32.09 -14.59 20.34
CA ASP A 19 32.19 -13.28 19.63
C ASP A 19 31.89 -13.32 18.12
N ALA A 20 31.46 -14.46 17.56
CA ALA A 20 31.14 -14.57 16.13
C ALA A 20 29.65 -14.33 15.78
N PHE A 21 28.80 -14.00 16.77
CA PHE A 21 27.35 -13.85 16.59
C PHE A 21 26.79 -12.45 16.89
N SER A 22 27.62 -11.42 17.13
CA SER A 22 27.16 -10.05 17.42
C SER A 22 26.75 -9.23 16.19
N ALA A 23 26.92 -9.75 14.96
CA ALA A 23 26.55 -9.06 13.72
C ALA A 23 25.06 -9.15 13.35
N TRP A 24 24.24 -9.83 14.16
CA TRP A 24 22.82 -10.08 13.87
C TRP A 24 21.85 -9.23 14.71
N ASP A 25 22.35 -8.47 15.68
CA ASP A 25 21.53 -7.55 16.50
C ASP A 25 21.43 -6.13 15.91
N ASN A 26 22.10 -5.86 14.78
CA ASN A 26 22.00 -4.60 14.05
C ASN A 26 21.61 -4.88 12.58
N PRO A 27 20.38 -4.56 12.13
CA PRO A 27 20.11 -4.49 10.69
C PRO A 27 21.07 -3.45 10.07
N PRO A 28 21.51 -3.61 8.80
CA PRO A 28 22.36 -2.63 8.12
C PRO A 28 21.56 -1.32 7.98
N GLY A 29 21.75 -0.45 8.96
CA GLY A 29 20.97 0.76 9.19
C GLY A 29 21.45 1.59 10.38
N ASN A 30 22.55 1.20 11.03
CA ASN A 30 23.19 1.91 12.15
C ASN A 30 24.72 2.04 11.93
N GLU A 31 25.16 2.20 10.68
CA GLU A 31 26.59 2.34 10.33
C GLU A 31 26.91 3.80 9.99
N GLU A 32 28.09 4.25 10.42
CA GLU A 32 28.60 5.62 10.21
C GLU A 32 28.37 6.08 8.77
N LEU A 33 27.49 7.07 8.62
CA LEU A 33 27.24 7.77 7.36
C LEU A 33 28.57 8.34 6.85
N ASP A 34 28.85 8.22 5.55
CA ASP A 34 30.05 8.85 5.00
C ASP A 34 29.96 10.38 5.10
N GLU A 35 31.09 11.09 4.96
CA GLU A 35 31.15 12.55 5.10
C GLU A 35 30.09 13.27 4.25
N GLN A 36 29.73 12.70 3.11
CA GLN A 36 28.78 13.28 2.19
C GLN A 36 27.33 13.01 2.61
N ASP A 37 27.03 11.81 3.09
CA ASP A 37 25.72 11.43 3.63
C ASP A 37 25.42 12.15 4.97
N LEU A 38 26.45 12.35 5.82
CA LEU A 38 26.39 13.21 7.02
C LEU A 38 26.11 14.66 6.65
N LEU A 39 26.80 15.19 5.64
CA LEU A 39 26.61 16.55 5.15
C LEU A 39 25.17 16.77 4.65
N TYR A 40 24.61 15.82 3.92
CA TYR A 40 23.22 15.90 3.46
C TYR A 40 22.22 15.82 4.62
N LEU A 41 22.43 14.95 5.61
CA LEU A 41 21.56 14.85 6.79
C LEU A 41 21.67 16.08 7.72
N LEU A 42 22.82 16.74 7.76
CA LEU A 42 23.00 18.00 8.50
C LEU A 42 22.30 19.17 7.80
N ILE A 43 22.33 19.22 6.47
CA ILE A 43 21.65 20.27 5.68
C ILE A 43 20.11 20.11 5.72
N ASP A 44 19.59 18.88 5.78
CA ASP A 44 18.14 18.61 5.76
C ASP A 44 17.47 18.78 7.15
N ASN A 45 18.26 18.80 8.23
CA ASN A 45 17.80 18.88 9.62
C ASN A 45 17.62 20.32 10.16
N ASP A 46 17.53 21.33 9.28
CA ASP A 46 17.57 22.77 9.62
C ASP A 46 16.81 23.14 10.92
N ASN A 47 17.58 23.24 12.01
CA ASN A 47 17.34 24.13 13.14
C ASN A 47 18.53 25.10 13.34
N ASP A 48 19.62 24.97 12.58
CA ASP A 48 20.76 25.89 12.61
C ASP A 48 21.33 26.09 11.21
N ASN A 49 21.30 27.34 10.72
CA ASN A 49 21.83 27.82 9.43
C ASN A 49 23.35 27.56 9.27
N LEU A 50 23.78 26.31 9.15
CA LEU A 50 25.17 25.95 8.88
C LEU A 50 25.42 26.01 7.36
N THR A 51 26.44 26.76 6.94
CA THR A 51 26.87 26.74 5.54
C THR A 51 27.50 25.37 5.21
N PRO A 52 27.50 24.93 3.94
CA PRO A 52 28.13 23.67 3.53
C PRO A 52 29.60 23.56 3.96
N GLU A 53 30.30 24.70 4.01
CA GLU A 53 31.70 24.80 4.45
C GLU A 53 31.84 24.55 5.96
N GLN A 54 30.92 25.08 6.79
CA GLN A 54 30.92 24.87 8.24
C GLN A 54 30.55 23.42 8.62
N ALA A 55 29.65 22.80 7.86
CA ALA A 55 29.30 21.40 8.05
C ALA A 55 30.44 20.45 7.63
N GLN A 56 31.15 20.75 6.54
CA GLN A 56 32.37 20.02 6.15
C GLN A 56 33.48 20.14 7.19
N GLU A 57 33.72 21.32 7.75
CA GLU A 57 34.74 21.54 8.78
C GLU A 57 34.42 20.80 10.08
N SER A 58 33.14 20.73 10.46
CA SER A 58 32.67 19.99 11.64
C SER A 58 32.84 18.47 11.49
N ILE A 59 32.55 17.93 10.29
CA ILE A 59 32.75 16.51 9.96
C ILE A 59 34.24 16.16 9.92
N SER A 60 35.07 17.01 9.29
CA SER A 60 36.52 16.81 9.22
C SER A 60 37.19 16.77 10.61
N ASN A 61 36.70 17.57 11.56
CA ASN A 61 37.15 17.56 12.95
C ASN A 61 36.70 16.31 13.74
N LEU A 62 35.57 15.70 13.37
CA LEU A 62 35.04 14.48 13.99
C LEU A 62 35.80 13.22 13.56
N ILE A 63 36.26 13.18 12.31
CA ILE A 63 36.88 11.99 11.70
C ILE A 63 38.37 11.86 12.02
N GLY A 64 38.99 12.90 12.59
CA GLY A 64 40.37 12.87 13.03
C GLY A 64 41.36 12.86 11.85
N ASN A 65 42.22 13.87 11.80
CA ASN A 65 43.34 13.94 10.86
C ASN A 65 44.40 12.86 11.18
N THR A 66 44.17 11.62 10.77
CA THR A 66 45.21 10.58 10.65
C THR A 66 45.37 10.21 9.18
N GLN A 67 46.06 11.05 8.42
CA GLN A 67 46.34 10.77 7.01
C GLN A 67 47.83 10.71 6.65
N SER A 68 48.77 10.71 7.61
CA SER A 68 50.19 10.86 7.28
C SER A 68 51.07 9.60 7.24
N ASP A 69 50.63 8.39 7.65
CA ASP A 69 51.55 7.22 7.78
C ASP A 69 51.02 5.85 7.29
N LEU A 70 49.99 5.81 6.44
CA LEU A 70 49.47 4.52 5.92
C LEU A 70 50.32 4.01 4.76
N THR A 71 50.69 2.71 4.77
CA THR A 71 51.25 2.07 3.57
C THR A 71 50.20 2.01 2.45
N PRO A 72 50.60 1.88 1.17
CA PRO A 72 49.64 1.73 0.07
C PRO A 72 48.63 0.59 0.27
N GLU A 73 49.05 -0.51 0.90
CA GLU A 73 48.18 -1.64 1.23
C GLU A 73 47.17 -1.30 2.32
N GLN A 74 47.59 -0.56 3.36
CA GLN A 74 46.70 -0.11 4.43
C GLN A 74 45.70 0.94 3.93
N ALA A 75 46.13 1.84 3.05
CA ALA A 75 45.26 2.82 2.41
C ALA A 75 44.24 2.13 1.47
N LEU A 76 44.65 1.10 0.72
CA LEU A 76 43.75 0.27 -0.06
C LEU A 76 42.73 -0.48 0.81
N GLU A 77 43.15 -1.05 1.95
CA GLU A 77 42.22 -1.71 2.88
C GLU A 77 41.23 -0.72 3.50
N LYS A 78 41.66 0.51 3.81
CA LYS A 78 40.79 1.59 4.28
C LYS A 78 39.73 1.92 3.24
N ASP A 79 40.12 2.12 1.99
CA ASP A 79 39.20 2.35 0.88
C ASP A 79 38.21 1.20 0.69
N LEU A 80 38.70 -0.05 0.77
CA LEU A 80 37.85 -1.24 0.69
C LEU A 80 36.86 -1.32 1.85
N ALA A 81 37.26 -0.92 3.06
CA ALA A 81 36.34 -0.84 4.20
C ALA A 81 35.22 0.17 3.93
N THR A 82 35.55 1.38 3.46
CA THR A 82 34.56 2.40 3.07
C THR A 82 33.61 1.89 1.99
N LEU A 83 34.14 1.25 0.93
CA LEU A 83 33.32 0.72 -0.15
C LEU A 83 32.40 -0.43 0.31
N ARG A 84 32.88 -1.31 1.20
CA ARG A 84 32.08 -2.44 1.74
C ARG A 84 30.99 -1.99 2.71
N ALA A 85 31.24 -0.94 3.49
CA ALA A 85 30.23 -0.35 4.36
C ALA A 85 29.06 0.22 3.54
N LYS A 86 29.37 0.90 2.42
CA LYS A 86 28.34 1.58 1.63
C LYS A 86 27.68 0.71 0.55
N TYR A 87 28.46 -0.12 -0.13
CA TYR A 87 28.03 -0.80 -1.36
C TYR A 87 27.97 -2.31 -1.22
N SER A 88 26.97 -2.89 -1.88
CA SER A 88 26.82 -4.32 -2.10
C SER A 88 26.72 -4.64 -3.59
N ILE A 89 26.95 -5.90 -3.97
CA ILE A 89 26.72 -6.38 -5.33
C ILE A 89 25.43 -7.18 -5.35
N LEU A 90 24.53 -6.89 -6.28
CA LEU A 90 23.22 -7.52 -6.39
C LEU A 90 22.94 -7.98 -7.82
N ILE A 91 22.40 -9.18 -7.97
CA ILE A 91 21.76 -9.61 -9.22
C ILE A 91 20.33 -9.06 -9.26
N TYR A 92 20.05 -8.16 -10.20
CA TYR A 92 18.72 -7.61 -10.45
C TYR A 92 18.30 -7.94 -11.89
N GLY A 93 17.20 -8.70 -12.05
CA GLY A 93 16.74 -9.10 -13.38
C GLY A 93 17.77 -9.90 -14.18
N GLY A 94 18.62 -10.67 -13.49
CA GLY A 94 19.69 -11.45 -14.10
C GLY A 94 20.97 -10.67 -14.42
N ARG A 95 21.05 -9.38 -14.07
CA ARG A 95 22.24 -8.55 -14.29
C ARG A 95 22.90 -8.15 -12.97
N PRO A 96 24.24 -8.24 -12.86
CA PRO A 96 24.95 -7.76 -11.69
C PRO A 96 24.99 -6.23 -11.69
N LEU A 97 24.62 -5.62 -10.57
CA LEU A 97 24.67 -4.19 -10.31
C LEU A 97 25.37 -3.94 -8.97
N VAL A 98 25.95 -2.75 -8.81
CA VAL A 98 26.34 -2.25 -7.50
C VAL A 98 25.13 -1.52 -6.93
N CYS A 99 24.86 -1.72 -5.64
CA CYS A 99 23.66 -1.24 -4.99
C CYS A 99 23.98 -0.74 -3.58
N PHE A 100 23.18 0.20 -3.10
CA PHE A 100 23.32 0.81 -1.78
C PHE A 100 21.99 1.42 -1.36
N ARG A 101 21.79 1.65 -0.07
CA ARG A 101 20.61 2.35 0.45
C ARG A 101 21.02 3.79 0.76
N HIS A 102 20.48 4.74 0.02
CA HIS A 102 20.63 6.16 0.28
C HIS A 102 19.63 6.56 1.39
N PRO A 103 20.02 7.38 2.38
CA PRO A 103 19.12 7.81 3.45
C PRO A 103 17.82 8.45 2.95
N LEU A 104 17.93 9.40 2.01
CA LEU A 104 16.78 10.08 1.40
C LEU A 104 16.15 9.36 0.19
N LEU A 105 16.97 8.84 -0.73
CA LEU A 105 16.49 8.28 -2.00
C LEU A 105 16.13 6.78 -1.92
N GLY A 106 16.34 6.15 -0.76
CA GLY A 106 16.13 4.73 -0.57
C GLY A 106 17.06 3.86 -1.43
N LEU A 107 16.56 2.75 -1.96
CA LEU A 107 17.38 1.76 -2.67
C LEU A 107 17.88 2.27 -4.03
N GLN A 108 19.20 2.36 -4.17
CA GLN A 108 19.88 2.82 -5.38
C GLN A 108 20.66 1.71 -6.08
N PHE A 109 20.79 1.86 -7.40
CA PHE A 109 21.42 0.88 -8.27
C PHE A 109 22.30 1.60 -9.28
N GLN A 110 23.51 1.09 -9.49
CA GLN A 110 24.45 1.63 -10.47
C GLN A 110 25.13 0.50 -11.24
N LYS A 111 25.44 0.77 -12.51
CA LYS A 111 26.27 -0.12 -13.32
C LYS A 111 27.71 -0.05 -12.81
N PHE A 112 28.46 -1.16 -12.90
CA PHE A 112 29.87 -1.20 -12.53
C PHE A 112 30.71 -0.13 -13.24
N GLU A 113 30.41 0.19 -14.50
CA GLU A 113 31.11 1.25 -15.22
C GLU A 113 30.94 2.63 -14.55
N ALA A 114 29.72 2.95 -14.09
CA ALA A 114 29.45 4.20 -13.41
C ALA A 114 30.12 4.22 -12.03
N PHE A 115 30.06 3.12 -11.28
CA PHE A 115 30.75 2.94 -10.00
C PHE A 115 32.26 3.15 -10.13
N ASN A 116 32.89 2.50 -11.13
CA ASN A 116 34.32 2.62 -11.41
C ASN A 116 34.72 4.04 -11.80
N LYS A 117 33.90 4.74 -12.62
CA LYS A 117 34.16 6.12 -13.03
C LYS A 117 34.04 7.10 -11.86
N TYR A 118 33.03 6.93 -11.00
CA TYR A 118 32.80 7.79 -9.85
C TYR A 118 33.95 7.70 -8.83
N HIS A 119 34.42 6.48 -8.56
CA HIS A 119 35.51 6.20 -7.61
C HIS A 119 36.89 6.08 -8.28
N ALA A 120 37.07 6.64 -9.48
CA ALA A 120 38.33 6.53 -10.23
C ALA A 120 39.54 7.17 -9.51
N HIS A 121 39.29 8.01 -8.51
CA HIS A 121 40.31 8.64 -7.66
C HIS A 121 40.83 7.69 -6.55
N MET A 122 40.10 6.62 -6.22
CA MET A 122 40.49 5.63 -5.21
C MET A 122 41.43 4.59 -5.84
N PHE A 123 42.73 4.88 -5.87
CA PHE A 123 43.76 3.96 -6.34
C PHE A 123 45.04 4.06 -5.54
N HIS A 124 45.75 2.94 -5.45
CA HIS A 124 47.02 2.84 -4.72
C HIS A 124 48.08 2.12 -5.57
N MET A 125 49.35 2.48 -5.38
CA MET A 125 50.48 1.84 -6.05
C MET A 125 51.03 0.73 -5.15
N ILE A 126 50.59 -0.51 -5.38
CA ILE A 126 50.89 -1.66 -4.54
C ILE A 126 52.21 -2.32 -4.99
N GLU A 127 53.10 -2.62 -4.04
CA GLU A 127 54.35 -3.32 -4.36
C GLU A 127 54.08 -4.76 -4.83
N VAL A 128 54.71 -5.17 -5.92
CA VAL A 128 54.60 -6.54 -6.44
C VAL A 128 55.92 -7.25 -6.28
N ILE A 129 55.93 -8.34 -5.51
CA ILE A 129 57.06 -9.26 -5.42
C ILE A 129 56.87 -10.36 -6.47
N GLY A 130 57.80 -10.46 -7.41
CA GLY A 130 57.80 -11.53 -8.40
C GLY A 130 57.99 -12.92 -7.76
N LYS A 131 57.62 -13.99 -8.47
CA LYS A 131 57.87 -15.38 -8.01
C LYS A 131 59.36 -15.69 -7.79
N ASP A 132 60.23 -14.86 -8.35
CA ASP A 132 61.69 -14.86 -8.21
C ASP A 132 62.20 -14.04 -7.00
N GLY A 133 61.29 -13.50 -6.17
CA GLY A 133 61.62 -12.68 -5.00
C GLY A 133 62.07 -11.26 -5.34
N LYS A 134 62.10 -10.87 -6.62
CA LYS A 134 62.51 -9.53 -7.03
C LYS A 134 61.34 -8.56 -6.97
N ARG A 135 61.60 -7.35 -6.43
CA ARG A 135 60.66 -6.23 -6.48
C ARG A 135 60.45 -5.82 -7.94
N LYS A 136 59.19 -5.78 -8.36
CA LYS A 136 58.77 -5.23 -9.66
C LYS A 136 58.28 -3.79 -9.49
N GLU A 137 58.06 -3.12 -10.61
CA GLU A 137 57.39 -1.81 -10.60
C GLU A 137 56.04 -1.93 -9.88
N PRO A 138 55.72 -0.97 -8.98
CA PRO A 138 54.45 -0.97 -8.26
C PRO A 138 53.28 -0.98 -9.24
N ARG A 139 52.29 -1.83 -8.95
CA ARG A 139 51.10 -1.95 -9.79
C ARG A 139 50.04 -0.97 -9.30
N LYS A 140 49.49 -0.18 -10.21
CA LYS A 140 48.28 0.61 -9.94
C LYS A 140 47.09 -0.33 -9.70
N VAL A 141 46.52 -0.29 -8.51
CA VAL A 141 45.31 -1.05 -8.12
C VAL A 141 44.21 -0.06 -7.78
N TYR A 142 43.07 -0.17 -8.47
CA TYR A 142 41.88 0.61 -8.13
C TYR A 142 41.11 -0.11 -7.02
N SER A 143 40.68 0.66 -6.02
CA SER A 143 39.92 0.14 -4.88
C SER A 143 38.59 -0.47 -5.34
N THR A 144 37.97 0.06 -6.40
CA THR A 144 36.75 -0.53 -6.99
C THR A 144 36.98 -1.90 -7.62
N SER A 145 38.08 -2.11 -8.35
CA SER A 145 38.40 -3.42 -8.91
C SER A 145 38.66 -4.44 -7.81
N ALA A 146 39.42 -4.05 -6.78
CA ALA A 146 39.66 -4.89 -5.62
C ALA A 146 38.35 -5.22 -4.87
N PHE A 147 37.44 -4.27 -4.71
CA PHE A 147 36.11 -4.47 -4.11
C PHE A 147 35.29 -5.55 -4.85
N VAL A 148 35.35 -5.58 -6.18
CA VAL A 148 34.63 -6.59 -6.98
C VAL A 148 35.22 -7.99 -6.84
N GLU A 149 36.52 -8.11 -6.57
CA GLU A 149 37.22 -9.39 -6.41
C GLU A 149 37.26 -9.87 -4.95
N ASP A 150 37.06 -8.97 -3.98
CA ASP A 150 37.09 -9.28 -2.55
C ASP A 150 35.94 -10.23 -2.17
N LYS A 151 36.29 -11.26 -1.41
CA LYS A 151 35.36 -12.27 -0.87
C LYS A 151 34.53 -11.72 0.29
N ARG A 152 35.01 -10.65 0.93
CA ARG A 152 34.33 -9.96 2.04
C ARG A 152 33.25 -8.99 1.56
N THR A 153 33.17 -8.73 0.25
CA THR A 153 32.13 -7.89 -0.33
C THR A 153 30.79 -8.62 -0.29
N THR A 154 29.80 -7.98 0.33
CA THR A 154 28.42 -8.47 0.44
C THR A 154 27.78 -8.63 -0.94
N ARG A 155 27.17 -9.81 -1.15
CA ARG A 155 26.59 -10.20 -2.44
C ARG A 155 25.19 -10.75 -2.24
N TYR A 156 24.28 -10.29 -3.09
CA TYR A 156 22.90 -10.73 -3.13
C TYR A 156 22.54 -11.30 -4.50
N GLU A 157 21.83 -12.43 -4.49
CA GLU A 157 21.33 -13.12 -5.68
C GLU A 157 20.01 -12.50 -6.19
N ASN A 158 19.30 -11.78 -5.32
CA ASN A 158 18.03 -11.15 -5.62
C ASN A 158 17.64 -10.16 -4.50
N ILE A 159 16.60 -9.37 -4.78
CA ILE A 159 15.87 -8.62 -3.76
C ILE A 159 14.60 -9.37 -3.39
N VAL A 160 14.22 -9.27 -2.13
CA VAL A 160 12.95 -9.75 -1.62
C VAL A 160 12.37 -8.70 -0.69
N PHE A 161 11.05 -8.69 -0.56
CA PHE A 161 10.40 -7.99 0.53
C PHE A 161 9.73 -9.08 1.37
N ASP A 162 10.24 -9.35 2.57
CA ASP A 162 9.77 -10.44 3.42
C ASP A 162 9.66 -10.01 4.89
N PRO A 163 8.44 -9.69 5.36
CA PRO A 163 8.21 -9.32 6.74
C PRO A 163 8.17 -10.51 7.71
N THR A 164 8.40 -11.74 7.25
CA THR A 164 8.58 -12.90 8.14
C THR A 164 10.00 -13.02 8.70
N GLU A 165 10.94 -12.23 8.17
CA GLU A 165 12.37 -12.28 8.50
C GLU A 165 13.04 -13.64 8.21
N LYS A 166 12.43 -14.45 7.31
CA LYS A 166 12.93 -15.76 6.86
C LYS A 166 13.56 -15.72 5.48
N ALA A 167 13.90 -14.53 4.98
CA ALA A 167 14.61 -14.37 3.72
C ALA A 167 15.94 -15.13 3.76
N ALA A 168 16.35 -15.70 2.63
CA ALA A 168 17.66 -16.34 2.52
C ALA A 168 18.77 -15.29 2.76
N PRO A 169 19.91 -15.65 3.39
CA PRO A 169 21.02 -14.71 3.57
C PRO A 169 21.59 -14.15 2.27
N THR A 170 21.41 -14.88 1.16
CA THR A 170 21.79 -14.43 -0.19
C THR A 170 20.76 -13.50 -0.84
N SER A 171 19.61 -13.26 -0.21
CA SER A 171 18.60 -12.33 -0.68
C SER A 171 18.66 -11.03 0.12
N TRP A 172 18.64 -9.89 -0.57
CA TRP A 172 18.50 -8.61 0.13
C TRP A 172 17.04 -8.41 0.51
N ASN A 173 16.73 -8.55 1.80
CA ASN A 173 15.41 -8.21 2.33
C ASN A 173 15.23 -6.69 2.45
N LEU A 174 14.23 -6.16 1.77
CA LEU A 174 13.90 -4.73 1.74
C LEU A 174 13.01 -4.31 2.92
N TRP A 175 12.39 -5.27 3.61
CA TRP A 175 11.70 -5.04 4.86
C TRP A 175 12.71 -4.74 5.98
N THR A 176 12.57 -3.59 6.63
CA THR A 176 13.44 -3.18 7.75
C THR A 176 12.78 -3.31 9.12
N GLY A 177 11.56 -3.83 9.18
CA GLY A 177 10.79 -3.89 10.41
C GLY A 177 10.09 -2.57 10.75
N PHE A 178 9.62 -2.51 12.00
CA PHE A 178 9.09 -1.29 12.59
C PHE A 178 10.21 -0.58 13.36
N LYS A 179 10.31 0.74 13.22
CA LYS A 179 11.38 1.56 13.84
C LYS A 179 11.14 1.90 15.30
N VAL A 180 9.94 1.64 15.79
CA VAL A 180 9.45 2.15 17.07
C VAL A 180 9.41 1.01 18.08
N LYS A 181 9.92 1.26 19.29
CA LYS A 181 9.79 0.30 20.40
C LYS A 181 8.42 0.47 21.05
N PRO A 182 7.68 -0.61 21.34
CA PRO A 182 6.36 -0.51 21.97
C PRO A 182 6.54 -0.14 23.45
N ILE A 183 5.99 0.99 23.87
CA ILE A 183 5.96 1.43 25.27
C ILE A 183 4.51 1.73 25.63
N GLU A 184 4.02 1.19 26.75
CA GLU A 184 2.66 1.45 27.22
C GLU A 184 2.48 2.94 27.55
N GLY A 185 1.33 3.51 27.17
CA GLY A 185 1.05 4.92 27.40
C GLY A 185 -0.40 5.30 27.09
N ASN A 186 -0.74 6.56 27.35
CA ASN A 186 -2.05 7.11 27.02
C ASN A 186 -2.22 7.25 25.50
N VAL A 187 -3.36 6.81 24.97
CA VAL A 187 -3.70 6.80 23.54
C VAL A 187 -4.99 7.58 23.22
N ASP A 188 -5.47 8.42 24.14
CA ASP A 188 -6.77 9.09 24.02
C ASP A 188 -6.87 9.99 22.79
N LEU A 189 -5.77 10.67 22.43
CA LEU A 189 -5.72 11.50 21.23
C LEU A 189 -5.77 10.67 19.94
N PHE A 190 -5.16 9.49 19.94
CA PHE A 190 -5.31 8.53 18.85
C PHE A 190 -6.73 7.99 18.73
N MET A 191 -7.35 7.63 19.86
CA MET A 191 -8.73 7.15 19.87
C MET A 191 -9.70 8.23 19.34
N LYS A 192 -9.54 9.49 19.76
CA LYS A 192 -10.33 10.61 19.23
C LYS A 192 -10.17 10.81 17.72
N LEU A 193 -8.95 10.61 17.19
CA LEU A 193 -8.72 10.67 15.74
C LEU A 193 -9.47 9.53 15.03
N ILE A 194 -9.38 8.30 15.55
CA ILE A 194 -10.09 7.13 15.01
C ILE A 194 -11.61 7.33 15.06
N GLU A 195 -12.15 7.80 16.18
CA GLU A 195 -13.57 8.14 16.36
C GLU A 195 -14.02 9.18 15.33
N ALA A 196 -13.23 10.23 15.11
CA ALA A 196 -13.52 11.24 14.09
C ALA A 196 -13.48 10.67 12.67
N LEU A 197 -12.51 9.79 12.34
CA LEU A 197 -12.41 9.16 11.02
C LEU A 197 -13.56 8.18 10.74
N CYS A 198 -14.14 7.59 11.78
CA CYS A 198 -15.26 6.66 11.70
C CYS A 198 -16.62 7.31 12.00
N ASP A 199 -16.66 8.62 12.25
CA ASP A 199 -17.85 9.37 12.68
C ASP A 199 -18.64 8.70 13.83
N ASP A 200 -17.91 8.25 14.85
CA ASP A 200 -18.40 7.53 16.03
C ASP A 200 -19.10 6.18 15.74
N ASP A 201 -19.05 5.66 14.50
CA ASP A 201 -19.57 4.34 14.17
C ASP A 201 -18.71 3.24 14.83
N LYS A 202 -19.29 2.57 15.82
CA LYS A 202 -18.58 1.57 16.66
C LYS A 202 -18.06 0.38 15.86
N GLU A 203 -18.80 -0.09 14.85
CA GLU A 203 -18.35 -1.20 14.01
C GLU A 203 -17.15 -0.77 13.15
N CYS A 204 -17.19 0.45 12.64
CA CYS A 204 -16.10 1.02 11.86
C CYS A 204 -14.84 1.27 12.70
N ILE A 205 -15.00 1.81 13.91
CA ILE A 205 -13.90 2.01 14.87
C ILE A 205 -13.22 0.68 15.19
N GLU A 206 -14.02 -0.32 15.58
CA GLU A 206 -13.54 -1.65 15.95
C GLU A 206 -12.80 -2.31 14.78
N TYR A 207 -13.40 -2.27 13.58
CA TYR A 207 -12.79 -2.83 12.39
C TYR A 207 -11.48 -2.12 12.02
N LEU A 208 -11.45 -0.78 12.06
CA LEU A 208 -10.25 0.00 11.73
C LEU A 208 -9.10 -0.31 12.70
N LEU A 209 -9.37 -0.33 14.01
CA LEU A 209 -8.37 -0.65 15.02
C LEU A 209 -7.85 -2.08 14.87
N ASN A 210 -8.75 -3.05 14.62
CA ASN A 210 -8.35 -4.44 14.37
C ASN A 210 -7.53 -4.58 13.08
N TYR A 211 -7.85 -3.81 12.04
CA TYR A 211 -7.07 -3.77 10.80
C TYR A 211 -5.66 -3.21 11.03
N LEU A 212 -5.53 -2.11 11.78
CA LEU A 212 -4.23 -1.54 12.12
C LEU A 212 -3.42 -2.49 13.02
N ALA A 213 -4.07 -3.17 13.96
CA ALA A 213 -3.44 -4.21 14.78
C ALA A 213 -2.98 -5.40 13.93
N HIS A 214 -3.79 -5.87 12.98
CA HIS A 214 -3.40 -6.93 12.02
C HIS A 214 -2.16 -6.54 11.21
N MET A 215 -2.09 -5.29 10.74
CA MET A 215 -0.91 -4.77 10.03
C MET A 215 0.36 -4.88 10.87
N VAL A 216 0.28 -4.59 12.17
CA VAL A 216 1.43 -4.62 13.09
C VAL A 216 1.78 -6.06 13.52
N GLN A 217 0.78 -6.87 13.86
CA GLN A 217 0.97 -8.20 14.43
C GLN A 217 1.21 -9.29 13.38
N LYS A 218 0.68 -9.12 12.17
CA LYS A 218 0.75 -10.09 11.07
C LYS A 218 1.16 -9.40 9.75
N PRO A 219 2.32 -8.70 9.69
CA PRO A 219 2.74 -7.98 8.50
C PRO A 219 2.94 -8.88 7.27
N TRP A 220 3.16 -10.18 7.47
CA TRP A 220 3.27 -11.20 6.41
C TRP A 220 1.93 -11.72 5.85
N GLU A 221 0.79 -11.31 6.40
CA GLU A 221 -0.52 -11.67 5.83
C GLU A 221 -1.06 -10.51 5.01
N LEU A 222 -1.47 -10.73 3.76
CA LEU A 222 -2.14 -9.71 2.97
C LEU A 222 -3.62 -9.63 3.40
N PRO A 223 -4.16 -8.46 3.79
CA PRO A 223 -5.51 -8.34 4.36
C PRO A 223 -6.60 -8.47 3.30
N GLN A 224 -6.25 -8.28 2.02
CA GLN A 224 -7.17 -8.29 0.88
C GLN A 224 -8.30 -7.26 0.98
N LYS A 225 -8.01 -6.16 1.68
CA LYS A 225 -8.89 -5.01 1.86
C LYS A 225 -8.07 -3.72 1.80
N ALA A 226 -8.61 -2.71 1.13
CA ALA A 226 -8.13 -1.33 1.15
C ALA A 226 -9.06 -0.48 2.01
N ILE A 227 -8.48 0.48 2.73
CA ILE A 227 -9.23 1.47 3.51
C ILE A 227 -9.38 2.73 2.66
N VAL A 228 -10.60 3.21 2.54
CA VAL A 228 -10.93 4.42 1.78
C VAL A 228 -11.51 5.44 2.75
N MET A 229 -10.88 6.60 2.88
CA MET A 229 -11.32 7.70 3.74
C MET A 229 -11.88 8.82 2.89
N ARG A 230 -13.18 9.10 3.01
CA ARG A 230 -13.89 10.15 2.29
C ARG A 230 -14.27 11.28 3.25
N GLY A 231 -14.17 12.52 2.78
CA GLY A 231 -14.58 13.69 3.55
C GLY A 231 -13.77 14.92 3.18
N ALA A 232 -14.02 16.05 3.85
CA ALA A 232 -13.30 17.29 3.57
C ALA A 232 -11.78 17.18 3.80
N GLN A 233 -11.00 18.10 3.20
CA GLN A 233 -9.59 18.27 3.54
C GLN A 233 -9.44 18.79 4.99
N GLY A 234 -8.30 18.46 5.59
CA GLY A 234 -7.92 18.97 6.92
C GLY A 234 -8.66 18.31 8.09
N ILE A 235 -9.28 17.14 7.89
CA ILE A 235 -10.04 16.40 8.91
C ILE A 235 -9.26 15.25 9.56
N GLY A 236 -7.99 15.06 9.21
CA GLY A 236 -7.10 14.07 9.85
C GLY A 236 -6.72 12.85 9.02
N LYS A 237 -7.18 12.73 7.76
CA LYS A 237 -6.82 11.62 6.84
C LYS A 237 -5.31 11.53 6.60
N GLY A 238 -4.66 12.65 6.31
CA GLY A 238 -3.19 12.70 6.19
C GLY A 238 -2.49 12.47 7.52
N THR A 239 -3.08 12.91 8.64
CA THR A 239 -2.50 12.78 9.98
C THR A 239 -2.38 11.31 10.42
N ILE A 240 -3.43 10.50 10.20
CA ILE A 240 -3.35 9.06 10.50
C ILE A 240 -2.29 8.39 9.61
N MET A 241 -2.21 8.74 8.33
CA MET A 241 -1.24 8.14 7.42
C MET A 241 0.20 8.56 7.73
N SER A 242 0.43 9.81 8.11
CA SER A 242 1.72 10.28 8.61
C SER A 242 2.10 9.55 9.90
N THR A 243 1.15 9.35 10.82
CA THR A 243 1.36 8.58 12.05
C THR A 243 1.82 7.15 11.73
N LEU A 244 1.13 6.45 10.83
CA LEU A 244 1.50 5.09 10.42
C LEU A 244 2.84 5.07 9.65
N GLY A 245 3.10 6.08 8.82
CA GLY A 245 4.35 6.23 8.08
C GLY A 245 5.57 6.40 8.98
N LYS A 246 5.42 6.99 10.18
CA LYS A 246 6.50 7.06 11.17
C LYS A 246 6.86 5.69 11.79
N LEU A 247 6.03 4.66 11.64
CA LEU A 247 6.31 3.32 12.17
C LEU A 247 7.33 2.53 11.33
N THR A 248 7.50 2.82 10.03
CA THR A 248 8.29 2.00 9.10
C THR A 248 8.90 2.82 7.95
N ASP A 249 10.05 2.41 7.43
CA ASP A 249 10.63 2.97 6.19
C ASP A 249 9.81 2.64 4.94
N ASN A 250 9.02 1.56 5.01
CA ASN A 250 8.34 0.99 3.87
C ASN A 250 6.98 1.68 3.58
N PHE A 251 6.87 2.96 3.91
CA PHE A 251 5.71 3.81 3.64
C PHE A 251 5.88 4.56 2.32
N LYS A 252 4.87 4.50 1.44
CA LYS A 252 4.83 5.25 0.18
C LYS A 252 3.61 6.16 0.16
N HIS A 253 3.85 7.47 0.15
CA HIS A 253 2.82 8.47 -0.12
C HIS A 253 2.81 8.80 -1.62
N LEU A 254 1.69 8.51 -2.28
CA LEU A 254 1.47 8.71 -3.70
C LEU A 254 0.48 9.84 -3.90
N SER A 255 0.99 10.97 -4.39
CA SER A 255 0.20 12.18 -4.62
C SER A 255 -0.51 12.18 -5.98
N THR A 256 -0.36 11.14 -6.80
CA THR A 256 -1.00 11.05 -8.12
C THR A 256 -1.60 9.67 -8.40
N ALA A 257 -2.69 9.63 -9.16
CA ALA A 257 -3.29 8.37 -9.63
C ALA A 257 -2.33 7.52 -10.51
N ASP A 258 -1.46 8.16 -11.31
CA ASP A 258 -0.46 7.47 -12.14
C ASP A 258 0.68 6.88 -11.29
N ALA A 259 1.03 7.47 -10.14
CA ALA A 259 1.97 6.82 -9.24
C ALA A 259 1.36 5.52 -8.66
N LEU A 260 0.07 5.52 -8.31
CA LEU A 260 -0.59 4.33 -7.78
C LEU A 260 -0.82 3.25 -8.83
N THR A 261 -1.28 3.65 -10.01
CA THR A 261 -1.78 2.73 -11.04
C THR A 261 -1.09 2.91 -12.38
N GLY A 262 0.08 3.51 -12.46
CA GLY A 262 0.82 3.67 -13.72
C GLY A 262 1.46 2.37 -14.20
N ASN A 263 2.01 2.40 -15.42
CA ASN A 263 2.75 1.27 -15.99
C ASN A 263 4.14 1.09 -15.37
N PHE A 264 4.68 2.13 -14.74
CA PHE A 264 5.98 2.12 -14.06
C PHE A 264 5.78 2.24 -12.55
N ASN A 265 6.01 1.14 -11.83
CA ASN A 265 5.74 1.02 -10.39
C ASN A 265 6.99 0.62 -9.60
N GLY A 266 8.18 1.00 -10.07
CA GLY A 266 9.45 0.67 -9.42
C GLY A 266 9.55 1.14 -7.96
N HIS A 267 8.85 2.21 -7.60
CA HIS A 267 8.77 2.74 -6.24
C HIS A 267 7.96 1.85 -5.27
N MET A 268 7.25 0.83 -5.80
CA MET A 268 6.47 -0.11 -5.01
C MET A 268 7.27 -1.35 -4.57
N VAL A 269 8.54 -1.46 -5.00
CA VAL A 269 9.37 -2.66 -4.78
C VAL A 269 9.58 -2.98 -3.29
N ASP A 270 9.58 -1.94 -2.45
CA ASP A 270 9.76 -2.01 -0.99
C ASP A 270 8.54 -1.46 -0.24
N ALA A 271 7.37 -1.41 -0.87
CA ALA A 271 6.18 -0.82 -0.26
C ALA A 271 5.48 -1.81 0.69
N PHE A 272 5.21 -1.34 1.91
CA PHE A 272 4.37 -2.01 2.91
C PHE A 272 3.05 -1.27 3.12
N ILE A 273 3.13 0.03 3.36
CA ILE A 273 1.98 0.91 3.49
C ILE A 273 1.97 1.83 2.29
N VAL A 274 0.88 1.82 1.54
CA VAL A 274 0.68 2.72 0.40
C VAL A 274 -0.46 3.63 0.75
N PHE A 275 -0.19 4.92 0.76
CA PHE A 275 -1.21 5.95 0.89
C PHE A 275 -1.36 6.70 -0.44
N SER A 276 -2.56 6.73 -0.99
CA SER A 276 -2.89 7.58 -2.14
C SER A 276 -3.83 8.69 -1.70
N ASP A 277 -3.42 9.95 -1.88
CA ASP A 277 -4.24 11.13 -1.56
C ASP A 277 -5.05 11.62 -2.78
N GLU A 278 -5.22 10.75 -3.78
CA GLU A 278 -6.03 11.02 -4.97
C GLU A 278 -6.92 9.84 -5.34
N ALA A 279 -8.09 10.16 -5.89
CA ALA A 279 -9.03 9.18 -6.42
C ALA A 279 -8.55 8.63 -7.77
N VAL A 280 -8.82 7.34 -8.01
CA VAL A 280 -8.69 6.79 -9.37
C VAL A 280 -9.89 7.24 -10.20
N HIS A 281 -9.62 7.86 -11.35
CA HIS A 281 -10.69 8.34 -12.24
C HIS A 281 -11.60 7.19 -12.70
N ASN A 282 -12.91 7.46 -12.74
CA ASN A 282 -13.88 6.48 -13.19
C ASN A 282 -13.71 6.18 -14.69
N GLY A 283 -13.74 4.91 -15.06
CA GLY A 283 -13.69 4.46 -16.47
C GLY A 283 -12.32 3.99 -16.96
N ASP A 284 -11.22 4.20 -16.21
CA ASP A 284 -9.95 3.54 -16.51
C ASP A 284 -9.95 2.10 -15.96
N LYS A 285 -10.45 1.18 -16.79
CA LYS A 285 -10.50 -0.25 -16.48
C LYS A 285 -9.12 -0.86 -16.21
N ALA A 286 -8.06 -0.29 -16.80
CA ALA A 286 -6.70 -0.79 -16.62
C ALA A 286 -6.17 -0.39 -15.24
N ALA A 287 -6.39 0.87 -14.83
CA ALA A 287 -6.08 1.34 -13.48
C ALA A 287 -6.88 0.57 -12.41
N GLU A 288 -8.18 0.37 -12.62
CA GLU A 288 -9.04 -0.45 -11.75
C GLU A 288 -8.49 -1.88 -11.59
N GLY A 289 -8.11 -2.52 -12.70
CA GLY A 289 -7.52 -3.86 -12.69
C GLY A 289 -6.24 -3.93 -11.87
N ARG A 290 -5.33 -2.96 -12.05
CA ARG A 290 -4.07 -2.88 -11.30
C ARG A 290 -4.29 -2.62 -9.81
N MET A 291 -5.22 -1.73 -9.46
CA MET A 291 -5.58 -1.46 -8.07
C MET A 291 -6.19 -2.70 -7.39
N LYS A 292 -7.10 -3.40 -8.07
CA LYS A 292 -7.67 -4.67 -7.55
C LYS A 292 -6.58 -5.71 -7.34
N ALA A 293 -5.64 -5.82 -8.30
CA ALA A 293 -4.53 -6.75 -8.18
C ALA A 293 -3.61 -6.42 -7.00
N MET A 294 -3.32 -5.12 -6.78
CA MET A 294 -2.55 -4.65 -5.62
C MET A 294 -3.19 -5.04 -4.29
N ILE A 295 -4.53 -5.09 -4.22
CA ILE A 295 -5.22 -5.45 -2.99
C ILE A 295 -5.22 -6.97 -2.77
N THR A 296 -5.38 -7.78 -3.83
CA THR A 296 -5.71 -9.22 -3.66
C THR A 296 -4.63 -10.21 -4.07
N GLU A 297 -3.77 -9.87 -5.03
CA GLU A 297 -2.78 -10.81 -5.57
C GLU A 297 -1.62 -10.99 -4.60
N SER A 298 -1.12 -12.22 -4.47
CA SER A 298 0.01 -12.55 -3.59
C SER A 298 1.36 -12.02 -4.09
N THR A 299 1.43 -11.59 -5.35
CA THR A 299 2.66 -11.08 -5.97
C THR A 299 2.35 -9.88 -6.85
N LEU A 300 3.30 -8.95 -6.92
CA LEU A 300 3.26 -7.79 -7.80
C LEU A 300 4.38 -7.86 -8.83
N THR A 301 4.01 -7.57 -10.08
CA THR A 301 4.99 -7.32 -11.14
C THR A 301 5.53 -5.91 -10.99
N ILE A 302 6.84 -5.78 -10.79
CA ILE A 302 7.55 -4.51 -10.69
C ILE A 302 8.22 -4.20 -12.02
N ASN A 303 7.75 -3.13 -12.66
CA ASN A 303 8.30 -2.58 -13.88
C ASN A 303 8.95 -1.21 -13.58
N ALA A 304 10.24 -1.23 -13.27
CA ALA A 304 11.00 0.00 -13.07
C ALA A 304 11.54 0.51 -14.41
N LYS A 305 11.41 1.82 -14.66
CA LYS A 305 11.83 2.43 -15.92
C LYS A 305 13.31 2.14 -16.22
N GLY A 306 13.58 1.56 -17.38
CA GLY A 306 14.95 1.23 -17.81
C GLY A 306 15.59 0.05 -17.08
N LYS A 307 14.83 -0.73 -16.30
CA LYS A 307 15.28 -1.95 -15.64
C LYS A 307 14.44 -3.14 -16.10
N ASP A 308 14.98 -4.33 -15.89
CA ASP A 308 14.26 -5.57 -16.17
C ASP A 308 13.09 -5.75 -15.18
N VAL A 309 12.00 -6.35 -15.68
CA VAL A 309 10.79 -6.61 -14.88
C VAL A 309 11.07 -7.75 -13.90
N ILE A 310 10.64 -7.56 -12.65
CA ILE A 310 10.74 -8.59 -11.60
C ILE A 310 9.37 -8.84 -10.96
N SER A 311 9.25 -9.94 -10.21
CA SER A 311 8.07 -10.23 -9.40
C SER A 311 8.45 -10.25 -7.93
N VAL A 312 7.68 -9.55 -7.09
CA VAL A 312 7.87 -9.49 -5.63
C VAL A 312 6.62 -9.99 -4.91
N ARG A 313 6.75 -10.50 -3.70
CA ARG A 313 5.59 -10.83 -2.86
C ARG A 313 4.86 -9.56 -2.46
N ASN A 314 3.54 -9.66 -2.42
CA ASN A 314 2.67 -8.55 -2.05
C ASN A 314 2.25 -8.64 -0.59
N TYR A 315 2.58 -7.61 0.19
CA TYR A 315 2.09 -7.44 1.56
C TYR A 315 1.49 -6.04 1.78
N ILE A 316 1.15 -5.33 0.69
CA ILE A 316 0.72 -3.93 0.73
C ILE A 316 -0.57 -3.76 1.52
N ARG A 317 -0.58 -2.73 2.37
CA ARG A 317 -1.76 -2.13 2.99
C ARG A 317 -2.09 -0.85 2.24
N LEU A 318 -3.17 -0.89 1.45
CA LEU A 318 -3.59 0.25 0.65
C LEU A 318 -4.59 1.13 1.43
N PHE A 319 -4.24 2.40 1.55
CA PHE A 319 -5.08 3.46 2.08
C PHE A 319 -5.31 4.50 0.98
N VAL A 320 -6.54 4.95 0.83
CA VAL A 320 -6.93 5.95 -0.16
C VAL A 320 -7.67 7.05 0.55
N ALA A 321 -7.28 8.30 0.36
CA ALA A 321 -8.07 9.46 0.74
C ALA A 321 -8.66 10.12 -0.51
N SER A 322 -9.92 10.53 -0.41
CA SER A 322 -10.54 11.37 -1.43
C SER A 322 -11.35 12.47 -0.76
N ASN A 323 -11.40 13.64 -1.42
CA ASN A 323 -12.29 14.73 -1.07
C ASN A 323 -13.55 14.73 -1.95
N GLU A 324 -13.53 13.96 -3.03
CA GLU A 324 -14.65 13.83 -3.94
C GLU A 324 -15.57 12.69 -3.49
N ASP A 325 -16.81 12.75 -3.94
CA ASP A 325 -17.75 11.66 -3.71
C ASP A 325 -17.31 10.34 -4.39
N TRP A 326 -16.39 10.42 -5.35
CA TRP A 326 -15.77 9.28 -6.01
C TRP A 326 -14.32 9.13 -5.53
N ALA A 327 -13.95 7.93 -5.10
CA ALA A 327 -12.62 7.65 -4.58
C ALA A 327 -12.01 6.43 -5.28
N VAL A 328 -12.78 5.35 -5.33
CA VAL A 328 -12.37 4.07 -5.90
C VAL A 328 -13.52 3.45 -6.69
N PRO A 329 -13.23 2.66 -7.75
CA PRO A 329 -14.23 1.92 -8.49
C PRO A 329 -14.77 0.75 -7.66
N VAL A 330 -15.93 0.95 -7.02
CA VAL A 330 -16.67 -0.11 -6.34
C VAL A 330 -17.72 -0.68 -7.30
N GLY A 331 -17.49 -1.89 -7.77
CA GLY A 331 -18.45 -2.63 -8.59
C GLY A 331 -19.32 -3.58 -7.79
N GLU A 332 -20.30 -4.18 -8.46
CA GLU A 332 -21.16 -5.22 -7.89
C GLU A 332 -20.32 -6.39 -7.34
N GLY A 333 -20.63 -6.82 -6.11
CA GLY A 333 -19.91 -7.92 -5.44
C GLY A 333 -18.47 -7.57 -5.03
N ASP A 334 -18.00 -6.34 -5.22
CA ASP A 334 -16.66 -5.95 -4.80
C ASP A 334 -16.59 -5.92 -3.26
N ARG A 335 -15.69 -6.71 -2.69
CA ARG A 335 -15.45 -6.83 -1.24
C ARG A 335 -14.11 -6.26 -0.80
N ARG A 336 -13.38 -5.59 -1.69
CA ARG A 336 -11.99 -5.15 -1.48
C ARG A 336 -11.88 -3.81 -0.76
N TYR A 337 -12.97 -3.06 -0.61
CA TYR A 337 -12.94 -1.71 -0.06
C TYR A 337 -13.77 -1.61 1.23
N PHE A 338 -13.14 -1.11 2.28
CA PHE A 338 -13.80 -0.60 3.49
C PHE A 338 -13.79 0.93 3.42
N VAL A 339 -14.97 1.54 3.39
CA VAL A 339 -15.13 2.97 3.10
C VAL A 339 -15.61 3.69 4.35
N LEU A 340 -14.87 4.70 4.76
CA LEU A 340 -15.13 5.55 5.92
C LEU A 340 -15.59 6.92 5.46
N ASP A 341 -16.68 7.41 6.05
CA ASP A 341 -17.13 8.79 5.92
C ASP A 341 -16.65 9.57 7.14
N CYS A 342 -15.57 10.33 6.95
CA CYS A 342 -14.86 10.97 8.05
C CYS A 342 -15.53 12.28 8.49
N SER A 343 -15.66 12.44 9.79
CA SER A 343 -16.28 13.60 10.44
C SER A 343 -15.44 14.88 10.28
N PRO A 344 -16.04 16.04 9.97
CA PRO A 344 -15.32 17.31 9.87
C PRO A 344 -15.05 17.97 11.25
N ARG A 345 -15.31 17.29 12.38
CA ARG A 345 -15.31 17.89 13.72
C ARG A 345 -14.00 18.57 14.15
N TYR A 346 -12.86 18.10 13.65
CA TYR A 346 -11.54 18.69 13.92
C TYR A 346 -10.99 19.50 12.74
N LYS A 347 -11.81 19.81 11.73
CA LYS A 347 -11.33 20.46 10.50
C LYS A 347 -10.57 21.75 10.80
N GLY A 348 -9.31 21.80 10.36
CA GLY A 348 -8.46 23.00 10.46
C GLY A 348 -7.96 23.34 11.86
N GLN A 349 -8.11 22.43 12.83
CA GLN A 349 -7.69 22.62 14.23
C GLN A 349 -6.17 22.42 14.42
N VAL A 350 -5.36 23.36 13.94
CA VAL A 350 -3.88 23.27 13.88
C VAL A 350 -3.14 24.28 14.76
N GLN A 351 -3.85 25.17 15.46
CA GLN A 351 -3.28 26.17 16.36
C GLN A 351 -3.04 25.60 17.77
N PRO A 352 -2.20 26.24 18.62
CA PRO A 352 -1.98 25.81 20.00
C PRO A 352 -3.28 25.63 20.80
N GLY A 353 -3.41 24.50 21.50
CA GLY A 353 -4.64 24.12 22.22
C GLY A 353 -5.71 23.46 21.35
N GLU A 354 -5.54 23.42 20.02
CA GLU A 354 -6.44 22.73 19.10
C GLU A 354 -6.01 21.28 18.83
N PHE A 355 -6.94 20.45 18.36
CA PHE A 355 -6.76 19.00 18.32
C PHE A 355 -5.50 18.52 17.57
N PHE A 356 -5.25 18.94 16.33
CA PHE A 356 -4.10 18.43 15.57
C PHE A 356 -2.77 18.98 16.08
N TYR A 357 -2.76 20.17 16.65
CA TYR A 357 -1.58 20.69 17.33
C TYR A 357 -1.20 19.80 18.52
N GLU A 358 -2.16 19.55 19.42
CA GLU A 358 -1.94 18.71 20.60
C GLU A 358 -1.64 17.26 20.20
N TYR A 359 -2.28 16.74 19.16
CA TYR A 359 -2.00 15.41 18.62
C TYR A 359 -0.56 15.27 18.14
N ASN A 360 -0.05 16.22 17.33
CA ASN A 360 1.31 16.16 16.81
C ASN A 360 2.35 16.28 17.93
N LYS A 361 2.12 17.20 18.88
CA LYS A 361 2.97 17.36 20.05
C LYS A 361 2.99 16.08 20.89
N TRP A 362 1.84 15.47 21.14
CA TRP A 362 1.77 14.20 21.87
C TRP A 362 2.47 13.06 21.10
N LEU A 363 2.34 13.02 19.77
CA LEU A 363 2.97 12.00 18.93
C LEU A 363 4.50 12.05 19.03
N GLU A 364 5.09 13.24 19.13
CA GLU A 364 6.54 13.45 19.33
C GLU A 364 7.01 13.15 20.76
N ASN A 365 6.09 13.11 21.73
CA ASN A 365 6.38 12.93 23.15
C ASN A 365 5.86 11.57 23.68
N GLY A 366 6.14 10.48 22.97
CA GLY A 366 5.80 9.11 23.40
C GLY A 366 4.49 8.56 22.85
N GLY A 367 3.71 9.36 22.11
CA GLY A 367 2.44 8.93 21.54
C GLY A 367 2.60 7.84 20.49
N LEU A 368 3.68 7.87 19.69
CA LEU A 368 3.93 6.87 18.65
C LEU A 368 4.21 5.49 19.26
N GLU A 369 5.01 5.43 20.32
CA GLU A 369 5.33 4.24 21.08
C GLU A 369 4.09 3.65 21.76
N ALA A 370 3.23 4.52 22.32
CA ALA A 370 1.95 4.15 22.93
C ALA A 370 0.98 3.55 21.91
N ILE A 371 0.85 4.15 20.71
CA ILE A 371 0.06 3.59 19.61
C ILE A 371 0.60 2.22 19.23
N PHE A 372 1.91 2.10 19.03
CA PHE A 372 2.52 0.85 18.61
C PHE A 372 2.33 -0.25 19.66
N TYR A 373 2.48 0.06 20.96
CA TYR A 373 2.17 -0.85 22.06
C TYR A 373 0.71 -1.28 22.04
N MET A 374 -0.24 -0.35 21.91
CA MET A 374 -1.66 -0.65 21.87
C MET A 374 -2.01 -1.58 20.70
N LEU A 375 -1.54 -1.26 19.49
CA LEU A 375 -1.80 -2.08 18.30
C LEU A 375 -1.18 -3.48 18.39
N LYS A 376 0.01 -3.59 19.00
CA LYS A 376 0.71 -4.87 19.16
C LYS A 376 0.04 -5.80 20.18
N ASN A 377 -0.61 -5.24 21.20
CA ASN A 377 -1.25 -6.00 22.29
C ASN A 377 -2.77 -6.16 22.15
N ARG A 378 -3.39 -5.52 21.15
CA ARG A 378 -4.83 -5.65 20.88
C ARG A 378 -5.19 -7.09 20.49
N ASP A 379 -6.25 -7.64 21.10
CA ASP A 379 -6.76 -8.95 20.70
C ASP A 379 -7.45 -8.87 19.33
N ILE A 380 -6.93 -9.66 18.39
CA ILE A 380 -7.46 -9.80 17.03
C ILE A 380 -7.67 -11.28 16.66
N SER A 381 -7.80 -12.16 17.65
CA SER A 381 -7.94 -13.61 17.45
C SER A 381 -9.17 -13.99 16.61
N GLU A 382 -10.28 -13.28 16.80
CA GLU A 382 -11.52 -13.45 16.04
C GLU A 382 -11.64 -12.53 14.82
N PHE A 383 -10.64 -11.66 14.58
CA PHE A 383 -10.72 -10.67 13.52
C PHE A 383 -10.53 -11.27 12.13
N ASN A 384 -11.48 -10.98 11.24
CA ASN A 384 -11.40 -11.34 9.82
C ASN A 384 -11.31 -10.09 8.95
N THR A 385 -10.14 -9.87 8.34
CA THR A 385 -9.85 -8.72 7.46
C THR A 385 -10.76 -8.63 6.22
N ARG A 386 -11.51 -9.69 5.89
CA ARG A 386 -12.41 -9.70 4.74
C ARG A 386 -13.83 -9.24 5.10
N LEU A 387 -14.20 -9.23 6.38
CA LEU A 387 -15.55 -8.92 6.86
C LEU A 387 -15.63 -7.47 7.35
N SER A 388 -15.56 -6.52 6.41
CA SER A 388 -15.70 -5.09 6.72
C SER A 388 -17.17 -4.67 6.89
N PRO A 389 -17.47 -3.71 7.77
CA PRO A 389 -18.80 -3.10 7.84
C PRO A 389 -19.27 -2.57 6.48
N LYS A 390 -20.58 -2.63 6.26
CA LYS A 390 -21.24 -2.19 5.03
C LYS A 390 -21.74 -0.76 5.21
N THR A 391 -20.83 0.18 5.06
CA THR A 391 -21.09 1.60 5.32
C THR A 391 -21.95 2.24 4.22
N ALA A 392 -22.65 3.33 4.58
CA ALA A 392 -23.40 4.14 3.62
C ALA A 392 -22.49 4.68 2.49
N GLY A 393 -21.28 5.14 2.83
CA GLY A 393 -20.32 5.61 1.83
C GLY A 393 -19.91 4.54 0.82
N ARG A 394 -19.75 3.28 1.26
CA ARG A 394 -19.52 2.15 0.34
C ARG A 394 -20.69 1.96 -0.62
N VAL A 395 -21.91 1.99 -0.10
CA VAL A 395 -23.14 1.82 -0.91
C VAL A 395 -23.27 2.95 -1.94
N GLN A 396 -22.97 4.19 -1.57
CA GLN A 396 -22.96 5.32 -2.50
C GLN A 396 -21.93 5.15 -3.63
N LEU A 397 -20.70 4.70 -3.32
CA LEU A 397 -19.70 4.41 -4.35
C LEU A 397 -20.16 3.28 -5.27
N LEU A 398 -20.78 2.23 -4.72
CA LEU A 398 -21.34 1.14 -5.50
C LEU A 398 -22.42 1.65 -6.47
N ILE A 399 -23.38 2.44 -5.98
CA ILE A 399 -24.47 3.02 -6.80
C ILE A 399 -23.89 3.83 -7.97
N LYS A 400 -22.83 4.62 -7.72
CA LYS A 400 -22.12 5.37 -8.76
C LYS A 400 -21.40 4.47 -9.77
N GLY A 401 -20.92 3.31 -9.34
CA GLY A 401 -20.23 2.30 -10.15
C GLY A 401 -21.17 1.28 -10.84
N LEU A 402 -22.48 1.37 -10.66
CA LEU A 402 -23.43 0.46 -11.28
C LEU A 402 -23.39 0.57 -12.81
N ASN A 403 -23.59 -0.56 -13.47
CA ASN A 403 -23.82 -0.57 -14.91
C ASN A 403 -25.10 0.24 -15.24
N PRO A 404 -25.22 0.76 -16.48
CA PRO A 404 -26.29 1.68 -16.82
C PRO A 404 -27.71 1.13 -16.60
N SER A 405 -27.91 -0.18 -16.78
CA SER A 405 -29.20 -0.83 -16.53
C SER A 405 -29.58 -0.81 -15.06
N LEU A 406 -28.67 -1.25 -14.17
CA LEU A 406 -28.94 -1.29 -12.74
C LEU A 406 -29.07 0.12 -12.15
N LYS A 407 -28.29 1.08 -12.65
CA LYS A 407 -28.39 2.48 -12.24
C LYS A 407 -29.78 3.06 -12.60
N PHE A 408 -30.28 2.81 -13.81
CA PHE A 408 -31.62 3.23 -14.19
C PHE A 408 -32.71 2.61 -13.31
N VAL A 409 -32.61 1.29 -13.04
CA VAL A 409 -33.55 0.61 -12.14
C VAL A 409 -33.51 1.20 -10.74
N TYR A 410 -32.32 1.46 -10.20
CA TYR A 410 -32.13 2.13 -8.91
C TYR A 410 -32.85 3.48 -8.88
N GLU A 411 -32.67 4.34 -9.89
CA GLU A 411 -33.31 5.66 -9.93
C GLU A 411 -34.84 5.58 -10.03
N CYS A 412 -35.37 4.58 -10.75
CA CYS A 412 -36.82 4.31 -10.78
C CYS A 412 -37.34 3.90 -9.39
N LEU A 413 -36.64 3.00 -8.69
CA LEU A 413 -37.04 2.55 -7.35
C LEU A 413 -36.89 3.66 -6.30
N ASN A 414 -35.86 4.48 -6.42
CA ASN A 414 -35.65 5.64 -5.56
C ASN A 414 -36.69 6.75 -5.84
N GLY A 415 -37.34 6.73 -6.99
CA GLY A 415 -38.38 7.69 -7.39
C GLY A 415 -37.83 8.97 -7.99
N THR A 416 -36.56 8.97 -8.39
CA THR A 416 -35.93 10.07 -9.13
C THR A 416 -36.45 10.14 -10.58
N ILE A 417 -36.91 9.01 -11.12
CA ILE A 417 -37.50 8.89 -12.46
C ILE A 417 -38.99 8.57 -12.32
N GLU A 418 -39.83 9.44 -12.86
CA GLU A 418 -41.25 9.18 -13.06
C GLU A 418 -41.46 8.51 -14.42
N LEU A 419 -42.14 7.36 -14.42
CA LEU A 419 -42.46 6.61 -15.62
C LEU A 419 -43.86 6.96 -16.10
N ASP A 420 -44.01 7.23 -17.40
CA ASP A 420 -45.30 7.55 -18.01
C ASP A 420 -46.25 6.33 -18.11
N ASP A 421 -47.54 6.59 -18.39
CA ASP A 421 -48.59 5.57 -18.54
C ASP A 421 -48.37 4.58 -19.71
N SER A 422 -47.47 4.92 -20.64
CA SER A 422 -47.08 4.04 -21.74
C SER A 422 -45.97 3.06 -21.32
N THR A 423 -45.28 3.35 -20.22
CA THR A 423 -44.16 2.60 -19.67
C THR A 423 -44.57 1.80 -18.43
N GLN A 424 -45.34 2.41 -17.54
CA GLN A 424 -45.84 1.82 -16.31
C GLN A 424 -47.38 1.83 -16.29
N ARG A 425 -47.99 0.71 -15.89
CA ARG A 425 -49.43 0.66 -15.61
C ARG A 425 -49.72 -0.05 -14.30
N PHE A 426 -50.79 0.38 -13.65
CA PHE A 426 -51.35 -0.26 -12.47
C PHE A 426 -52.54 -1.11 -12.90
N THR A 427 -52.60 -2.35 -12.43
CA THR A 427 -53.75 -3.23 -12.62
C THR A 427 -54.83 -2.93 -11.58
N GLU A 428 -56.05 -3.42 -11.82
CA GLU A 428 -57.18 -3.26 -10.87
C GLU A 428 -56.88 -3.87 -9.50
N ASP A 429 -56.06 -4.92 -9.44
CA ASP A 429 -55.56 -5.56 -8.21
C ASP A 429 -54.32 -4.86 -7.62
N GLY A 430 -53.97 -3.66 -8.12
CA GLY A 430 -52.91 -2.82 -7.57
C GLY A 430 -51.48 -3.23 -7.94
N LYS A 431 -51.30 -4.18 -8.87
CA LYS A 431 -49.97 -4.60 -9.31
C LYS A 431 -49.39 -3.61 -10.31
N ILE A 432 -48.07 -3.48 -10.29
CA ILE A 432 -47.32 -2.60 -11.18
C ILE A 432 -46.79 -3.42 -12.35
N ARG A 433 -47.00 -2.92 -13.57
CA ARG A 433 -46.47 -3.53 -14.81
C ARG A 433 -45.56 -2.56 -15.54
N TRP A 434 -44.32 -2.97 -15.79
CA TRP A 434 -43.38 -2.26 -16.65
C TRP A 434 -43.31 -2.93 -18.02
N PHE A 435 -43.75 -2.24 -19.08
CA PHE A 435 -43.75 -2.79 -20.45
C PHE A 435 -42.33 -2.84 -21.01
N ARG A 436 -41.86 -4.03 -21.43
CA ARG A 436 -40.43 -4.28 -21.68
C ARG A 436 -39.84 -3.34 -22.73
N LYS A 437 -40.56 -3.08 -23.83
CA LYS A 437 -40.09 -2.18 -24.88
C LYS A 437 -40.05 -0.73 -24.41
N SER A 438 -41.11 -0.28 -23.75
CA SER A 438 -41.22 1.09 -23.26
C SER A 438 -40.21 1.38 -22.15
N ILE A 439 -40.02 0.49 -21.18
CA ILE A 439 -39.06 0.71 -20.08
C ILE A 439 -37.60 0.70 -20.58
N TYR A 440 -37.30 -0.14 -21.58
CA TYR A 440 -35.99 -0.14 -22.22
C TYR A 440 -35.76 1.16 -23.01
N LYS A 441 -36.78 1.65 -23.73
CA LYS A 441 -36.72 2.94 -24.41
C LYS A 441 -36.53 4.09 -23.42
N ALA A 442 -37.28 4.11 -22.32
CA ALA A 442 -37.15 5.10 -21.25
C ALA A 442 -35.72 5.13 -20.68
N MET A 443 -35.09 3.96 -20.48
CA MET A 443 -33.68 3.89 -20.11
C MET A 443 -32.79 4.52 -21.19
N LEU A 444 -32.95 4.16 -22.47
CA LEU A 444 -32.14 4.72 -23.55
C LEU A 444 -32.26 6.24 -23.68
N ASP A 445 -33.44 6.80 -23.42
CA ASP A 445 -33.70 8.24 -23.42
C ASP A 445 -33.12 8.93 -22.16
N TRP A 446 -33.05 8.22 -21.04
CA TRP A 446 -32.44 8.69 -19.79
C TRP A 446 -30.91 8.72 -19.83
N LEU A 447 -30.23 7.75 -20.47
CA LEU A 447 -28.75 7.64 -20.46
C LEU A 447 -28.02 8.94 -20.86
N PRO A 448 -28.39 9.65 -21.95
CA PRO A 448 -27.74 10.89 -22.34
C PRO A 448 -27.89 12.02 -21.31
N THR A 449 -29.00 12.04 -20.56
CA THR A 449 -29.25 13.05 -19.50
C THR A 449 -28.26 12.92 -18.35
N GLN A 450 -27.65 11.73 -18.19
CA GLN A 450 -26.65 11.41 -17.18
C GLN A 450 -25.23 11.45 -17.72
N GLY A 451 -25.04 11.85 -18.99
CA GLY A 451 -23.73 11.80 -19.67
C GLY A 451 -23.22 10.39 -19.94
N ILE A 452 -24.06 9.35 -19.81
CA ILE A 452 -23.67 7.96 -20.01
C ILE A 452 -23.71 7.64 -21.50
N ARG A 453 -22.57 7.26 -22.07
CA ARG A 453 -22.43 6.91 -23.49
C ARG A 453 -22.66 5.43 -23.77
N ASP A 454 -22.40 4.57 -22.79
CA ASP A 454 -22.57 3.13 -22.92
C ASP A 454 -24.06 2.76 -22.97
N LYS A 455 -24.44 1.95 -23.96
CA LYS A 455 -25.84 1.58 -24.24
C LYS A 455 -25.99 0.07 -24.17
N PRO A 456 -26.45 -0.48 -23.03
CA PRO A 456 -26.69 -1.91 -22.90
C PRO A 456 -27.81 -2.36 -23.84
N THR A 457 -27.76 -3.62 -24.30
CA THR A 457 -28.82 -4.17 -25.15
C THR A 457 -30.10 -4.43 -24.34
N ALA A 458 -31.23 -4.65 -25.02
CA ALA A 458 -32.48 -5.02 -24.35
C ALA A 458 -32.36 -6.34 -23.57
N ASP A 459 -31.54 -7.27 -24.07
CA ASP A 459 -31.27 -8.54 -23.39
C ASP A 459 -30.42 -8.33 -22.13
N ASP A 460 -29.39 -7.49 -22.19
CA ASP A 460 -28.59 -7.13 -21.01
C ASP A 460 -29.44 -6.42 -19.95
N PHE A 461 -30.28 -5.47 -20.37
CA PHE A 461 -31.22 -4.81 -19.48
C PHE A 461 -32.15 -5.82 -18.79
N GLY A 462 -32.73 -6.75 -19.57
CA GLY A 462 -33.58 -7.82 -19.06
C GLY A 462 -32.90 -8.75 -18.06
N LYS A 463 -31.63 -9.10 -18.29
CA LYS A 463 -30.82 -9.88 -17.35
C LYS A 463 -30.55 -9.11 -16.06
N HIS A 464 -30.15 -7.84 -16.17
CA HIS A 464 -29.83 -7.00 -15.02
C HIS A 464 -31.05 -6.73 -14.12
N ILE A 465 -32.19 -6.35 -14.70
CA ILE A 465 -33.41 -6.11 -13.92
C ILE A 465 -33.91 -7.40 -13.25
N ASN A 466 -33.82 -8.56 -13.93
CA ASN A 466 -34.19 -9.82 -13.31
C ASN A 466 -33.27 -10.19 -12.16
N LYS A 467 -31.96 -9.97 -12.31
CA LYS A 467 -30.99 -10.21 -11.23
C LYS A 467 -31.32 -9.37 -9.99
N ALA A 468 -31.65 -8.10 -10.19
CA ALA A 468 -31.93 -7.17 -9.10
C ALA A 468 -33.27 -7.43 -8.41
N LEU A 469 -34.29 -7.85 -9.15
CA LEU A 469 -35.67 -7.93 -8.65
C LEU A 469 -36.20 -9.37 -8.49
N GLN A 470 -35.44 -10.37 -8.95
CA GLN A 470 -35.70 -11.80 -8.78
C GLN A 470 -37.15 -12.20 -9.15
N PHE A 471 -37.60 -11.83 -10.36
CA PHE A 471 -38.99 -12.08 -10.79
C PHE A 471 -39.37 -13.58 -10.77
N GLU A 472 -38.40 -14.49 -10.85
CA GLU A 472 -38.64 -15.92 -10.68
C GLU A 472 -39.24 -16.32 -9.33
N LEU A 473 -39.04 -15.53 -8.26
CA LEU A 473 -39.63 -15.78 -6.95
C LEU A 473 -41.15 -15.58 -6.97
N ASP A 474 -41.63 -14.64 -7.77
CA ASP A 474 -43.07 -14.38 -7.93
C ASP A 474 -43.68 -15.32 -8.99
N ASN A 475 -42.93 -15.61 -10.06
CA ASN A 475 -43.37 -16.48 -11.13
C ASN A 475 -42.18 -17.13 -11.88
N PRO A 476 -41.96 -18.46 -11.74
CA PRO A 476 -40.87 -19.17 -12.44
C PRO A 476 -40.94 -19.10 -13.98
N LYS A 477 -42.11 -18.78 -14.56
CA LYS A 477 -42.34 -18.67 -16.01
C LYS A 477 -42.49 -17.21 -16.49
N TRP A 478 -42.04 -16.23 -15.70
CA TRP A 478 -42.20 -14.80 -15.96
C TRP A 478 -41.75 -14.37 -17.37
N LYS A 479 -40.70 -15.01 -17.92
CA LYS A 479 -40.14 -14.67 -19.24
C LYS A 479 -41.15 -14.78 -20.38
N THR A 480 -42.04 -15.77 -20.31
CA THR A 480 -43.00 -16.11 -21.37
C THR A 480 -44.45 -15.82 -21.01
N ASN A 481 -44.77 -15.74 -19.71
CA ASN A 481 -46.15 -15.65 -19.22
C ASN A 481 -46.64 -14.22 -19.05
N TRP A 482 -45.75 -13.25 -18.83
CA TRP A 482 -46.12 -11.84 -18.68
C TRP A 482 -46.13 -11.13 -20.03
N LYS A 483 -47.22 -11.32 -20.77
CA LYS A 483 -47.49 -10.70 -22.07
C LYS A 483 -48.94 -10.28 -22.20
N THR A 484 -49.18 -9.18 -22.91
CA THR A 484 -50.48 -8.82 -23.48
C THR A 484 -50.57 -9.35 -24.91
N ARG A 485 -51.64 -9.01 -25.63
CA ARG A 485 -51.70 -9.25 -27.10
C ARG A 485 -50.60 -8.51 -27.88
N GLU A 486 -50.06 -7.43 -27.32
CA GLU A 486 -49.25 -6.45 -28.05
C GLU A 486 -47.80 -6.33 -27.52
N ASP A 487 -47.55 -6.61 -26.24
CA ASP A 487 -46.20 -6.51 -25.66
C ASP A 487 -45.95 -7.43 -24.45
N TYR A 488 -44.69 -7.67 -24.16
CA TYR A 488 -44.25 -8.31 -22.91
C TYR A 488 -44.11 -7.25 -21.80
N PHE A 489 -44.30 -7.66 -20.55
CA PHE A 489 -44.07 -6.80 -19.39
C PHE A 489 -43.31 -7.53 -18.27
N TYR A 490 -42.80 -6.75 -17.33
CA TYR A 490 -42.39 -7.21 -16.00
C TYR A 490 -43.54 -6.89 -15.04
N GLU A 491 -44.08 -7.89 -14.35
CA GLU A 491 -44.97 -7.66 -13.20
C GLU A 491 -44.06 -7.41 -12.00
N MET A 492 -44.00 -6.15 -11.58
CA MET A 492 -43.11 -5.71 -10.52
C MET A 492 -43.68 -6.16 -9.16
N PRO A 493 -42.84 -6.59 -8.22
CA PRO A 493 -43.27 -6.68 -6.84
C PRO A 493 -43.61 -5.27 -6.32
N SER A 494 -44.19 -5.18 -5.11
CA SER A 494 -44.41 -3.87 -4.49
C SER A 494 -43.09 -3.08 -4.44
N ARG A 495 -43.16 -1.75 -4.50
CA ARG A 495 -41.95 -0.91 -4.52
C ARG A 495 -41.02 -1.21 -3.34
N LYS A 496 -41.58 -1.49 -2.16
CA LYS A 496 -40.86 -1.93 -0.97
C LYS A 496 -40.08 -3.23 -1.20
N VAL A 497 -40.76 -4.29 -1.65
CA VAL A 497 -40.12 -5.58 -1.94
C VAL A 497 -39.09 -5.45 -3.06
N ALA A 498 -39.35 -4.59 -4.05
CA ALA A 498 -38.38 -4.31 -5.11
C ALA A 498 -37.10 -3.64 -4.55
N MET A 499 -37.25 -2.68 -3.63
CA MET A 499 -36.12 -2.05 -2.92
C MET A 499 -35.36 -3.05 -2.04
N GLU A 500 -36.07 -3.88 -1.26
CA GLU A 500 -35.47 -4.94 -0.43
C GLU A 500 -34.65 -5.93 -1.28
N ARG A 501 -35.24 -6.43 -2.37
CA ARG A 501 -34.55 -7.36 -3.30
C ARG A 501 -33.35 -6.70 -3.97
N PHE A 502 -33.48 -5.45 -4.42
CA PHE A 502 -32.36 -4.71 -5.01
C PHE A 502 -31.22 -4.52 -3.99
N ALA A 503 -31.55 -4.06 -2.78
CA ALA A 503 -30.59 -3.84 -1.71
C ALA A 503 -29.85 -5.12 -1.33
N GLN A 504 -30.56 -6.25 -1.24
CA GLN A 504 -29.97 -7.55 -0.94
C GLN A 504 -29.08 -8.08 -2.08
N THR A 505 -29.55 -8.03 -3.32
CA THR A 505 -28.90 -8.71 -4.45
C THR A 505 -27.78 -7.89 -5.09
N VAL A 506 -27.94 -6.57 -5.17
CA VAL A 506 -27.02 -5.66 -5.83
C VAL A 506 -26.09 -5.00 -4.82
N ALA A 507 -26.66 -4.44 -3.74
CA ALA A 507 -25.88 -3.70 -2.75
C ALA A 507 -25.29 -4.58 -1.64
N ASP A 508 -25.87 -5.76 -1.44
CA ASP A 508 -25.63 -6.60 -0.27
C ASP A 508 -25.68 -5.76 1.02
N ALA A 509 -26.73 -4.93 1.16
CA ALA A 509 -26.90 -4.01 2.28
C ALA A 509 -28.37 -3.91 2.70
N ALA A 510 -28.62 -3.32 3.86
CA ALA A 510 -29.98 -3.04 4.32
C ALA A 510 -30.63 -1.96 3.42
N PRO A 511 -31.92 -2.07 3.07
CA PRO A 511 -32.57 -1.15 2.13
C PRO A 511 -32.58 0.31 2.60
N GLU A 512 -32.59 0.56 3.90
CA GLU A 512 -32.51 1.89 4.53
C GLU A 512 -31.19 2.61 4.23
N VAL A 513 -30.11 1.84 4.01
CA VAL A 513 -28.78 2.36 3.66
C VAL A 513 -28.68 2.66 2.15
N VAL A 514 -29.45 1.93 1.34
CA VAL A 514 -29.43 2.01 -0.13
C VAL A 514 -30.39 3.07 -0.66
N PHE A 515 -31.59 3.15 -0.10
CA PHE A 515 -32.67 4.00 -0.60
C PHE A 515 -33.11 5.01 0.43
N PHE A 516 -32.94 6.30 0.13
CA PHE A 516 -33.45 7.38 0.98
C PHE A 516 -34.99 7.36 1.10
N ALA A 517 -35.67 6.92 0.04
CA ALA A 517 -37.13 6.83 0.00
C ALA A 517 -37.70 5.61 0.76
N TYR A 518 -36.85 4.75 1.33
CA TYR A 518 -37.32 3.59 2.08
C TYR A 518 -37.88 4.03 3.44
N THR A 519 -39.17 3.81 3.66
CA THR A 519 -39.85 4.11 4.93
C THR A 519 -40.45 2.81 5.48
N GLU A 520 -40.23 2.52 6.76
CA GLU A 520 -40.74 1.30 7.41
C GLU A 520 -42.28 1.18 7.36
N GLN A 521 -42.98 2.31 7.13
CA GLN A 521 -44.45 2.43 7.16
C GLN A 521 -45.18 2.27 5.82
N THR A 522 -44.50 1.91 4.71
CA THR A 522 -45.18 1.59 3.43
C THR A 522 -45.43 0.12 3.20
#